data_AF-A0A843J3X7-F1
#
_entry.id   AF-A0A843J3X7-F1
#
_cell.length_a   1.000
_cell.length_b   1.000
_cell.length_c   1.000
_cell.angle_alpha   90.00
_cell.angle_beta   90.00
_cell.angle_gamma   90.00
#
_symmetry.space_group_name_H-M   'P 1'
#
loop_
_entity.id
_entity.type
_entity.pdbx_description
1 polymer ?
#
loop_
_entity_poly.entity_id
_entity_poly.type
_entity_poly.pdbx_seq_one_letter_code
_entity_poly.pdbx_strand_id
1 'polypeptide(L)'
;MFEVMMYDGGVYRSEELFEMIEDVGGVVLQKNRSSQMLMVTMSVPGEDREAITRLCTDIGGVVKDVPLAGTEIAVVGPTLGRHHMPHPICDIAEELRRYGSVTVVMGMARGRGKATAQMSAVERGIVEEYDAAVFVMGNFKSCVEKKSELLEDVRVPVVLVSGPKPDGVEDRCEAVVYGVGRKASRMRTPPERDKLEEIAETMERVLRDKKRSLEEDPLFVHPAEVKQILENYEPIDMCLRPSPIALHLDGLRVKIPYSEHREYLENVQVYGRRLGEVADIFPSKIDDSSVIIRIKTRAQVEDEDRSRN
;
A
#
# COMPACT_ATOMS: atom_id res chain seq x y z
N MET A 1 -1.44 -19.32 12.63
CA MET A 1 -1.77 -18.23 11.70
C MET A 1 -0.58 -17.28 11.71
N PHE A 2 -0.19 -16.71 10.57
CA PHE A 2 0.87 -15.72 10.55
C PHE A 2 0.35 -14.39 11.12
N GLU A 3 1.17 -13.72 11.90
CA GLU A 3 0.90 -12.40 12.46
C GLU A 3 1.89 -11.40 11.90
N VAL A 4 1.40 -10.19 11.61
CA VAL A 4 2.22 -9.13 11.02
C VAL A 4 2.51 -8.08 12.08
N MET A 5 3.81 -7.81 12.27
CA MET A 5 4.31 -6.89 13.28
C MET A 5 5.43 -6.02 12.72
N MET A 6 5.67 -4.88 13.34
CA MET A 6 6.76 -3.97 12.99
C MET A 6 7.70 -3.79 14.17
N TYR A 7 8.99 -4.01 13.91
CA TYR A 7 10.07 -3.55 14.76
C TYR A 7 10.41 -2.10 14.39
N ASP A 8 10.47 -1.23 15.39
CA ASP A 8 10.94 0.16 15.29
C ASP A 8 12.04 0.39 16.33
N GLY A 9 13.29 0.45 15.89
CA GLY A 9 14.43 0.53 16.78
C GLY A 9 15.75 0.85 16.08
N GLY A 10 16.86 0.53 16.73
CA GLY A 10 18.20 0.74 16.19
C GLY A 10 18.64 -0.35 15.20
N VAL A 11 19.66 -0.06 14.40
CA VAL A 11 20.39 -1.05 13.57
C VAL A 11 21.27 -1.97 14.42
N TYR A 12 21.54 -1.60 15.68
CA TYR A 12 22.34 -2.41 16.58
C TYR A 12 21.71 -3.79 16.79
N ARG A 13 22.51 -4.85 16.59
CA ARG A 13 22.09 -6.26 16.71
C ARG A 13 20.89 -6.64 15.83
N SER A 14 20.66 -5.92 14.73
CA SER A 14 19.55 -6.25 13.81
C SER A 14 19.74 -7.58 13.08
N GLU A 15 20.98 -8.07 12.97
CA GLU A 15 21.27 -9.39 12.38
C GLU A 15 20.60 -10.51 13.17
N GLU A 16 20.62 -10.45 14.50
CA GLU A 16 19.94 -11.41 15.37
C GLU A 16 18.43 -11.44 15.13
N LEU A 17 17.83 -10.27 14.83
CA LEU A 17 16.41 -10.20 14.45
C LEU A 17 16.14 -10.90 13.12
N PHE A 18 17.01 -10.73 12.12
CA PHE A 18 16.84 -11.38 10.81
C PHE A 18 17.03 -12.89 10.90
N GLU A 19 18.04 -13.35 11.64
CA GLU A 19 18.27 -14.77 11.92
C GLU A 19 17.04 -15.39 12.62
N MET A 20 16.51 -14.72 13.66
CA MET A 20 15.33 -15.21 14.36
C MET A 20 14.09 -15.27 13.45
N ILE A 21 13.89 -14.29 12.56
CA ILE A 21 12.78 -14.31 11.60
C ILE A 21 12.90 -15.52 10.68
N GLU A 22 14.11 -15.83 10.19
CA GLU A 22 14.35 -16.98 9.32
C GLU A 22 14.16 -18.32 10.07
N ASP A 23 14.68 -18.41 11.31
CA ASP A 23 14.59 -19.61 12.15
C ASP A 23 13.15 -20.03 12.46
N VAL A 24 12.25 -19.06 12.64
CA VAL A 24 10.81 -19.33 12.86
C VAL A 24 10.04 -19.50 11.54
N GLY A 25 10.70 -19.44 10.38
CA GLY A 25 10.03 -19.48 9.08
C GLY A 25 9.19 -18.23 8.77
N GLY A 26 9.54 -17.10 9.39
CA GLY A 26 8.95 -15.80 9.11
C GLY A 26 9.51 -15.15 7.83
N VAL A 27 8.89 -14.05 7.44
CA VAL A 27 9.23 -13.29 6.22
C VAL A 27 9.33 -11.81 6.52
N VAL A 28 10.42 -11.18 6.07
CA VAL A 28 10.53 -9.71 6.08
C VAL A 28 9.66 -9.16 4.95
N LEU A 29 8.60 -8.43 5.30
CA LEU A 29 7.71 -7.80 4.32
C LEU A 29 8.29 -6.47 3.82
N GLN A 30 8.90 -5.69 4.72
CA GLN A 30 9.49 -4.41 4.38
C GLN A 30 10.64 -4.07 5.34
N LYS A 31 11.71 -3.47 4.79
CA LYS A 31 12.87 -2.99 5.54
C LYS A 31 13.17 -1.55 5.16
N ASN A 32 13.13 -0.65 6.14
CA ASN A 32 13.49 0.75 5.98
C ASN A 32 14.61 1.10 6.96
N ARG A 33 15.80 1.40 6.43
CA ARG A 33 16.95 1.86 7.22
C ARG A 33 17.17 3.34 7.02
N SER A 34 17.24 4.10 8.11
CA SER A 34 17.53 5.53 8.11
C SER A 34 18.63 5.83 9.13
N SER A 35 19.87 5.98 8.64
CA SER A 35 21.05 6.16 9.49
C SER A 35 21.21 5.02 10.53
N GLN A 36 20.97 5.30 11.80
CA GLN A 36 21.04 4.34 12.91
C GLN A 36 19.69 3.72 13.26
N MET A 37 18.60 4.18 12.65
CA MET A 37 17.26 3.64 12.84
C MET A 37 16.94 2.57 11.80
N LEU A 38 16.20 1.56 12.23
CA LEU A 38 15.72 0.46 11.44
C LEU A 38 14.24 0.21 11.76
N MET A 39 13.42 0.25 10.72
CA MET A 39 12.05 -0.26 10.77
C MET A 39 11.98 -1.54 9.94
N VAL A 40 11.50 -2.63 10.55
CA VAL A 40 11.30 -3.92 9.88
C VAL A 40 9.86 -4.34 10.08
N THR A 41 9.09 -4.43 8.99
CA THR A 41 7.78 -5.07 8.98
C THR A 41 7.99 -6.53 8.63
N MET A 42 7.49 -7.43 9.48
CA MET A 42 7.69 -8.87 9.36
C MET A 42 6.39 -9.64 9.56
N SER A 43 6.27 -10.79 8.91
CA SER A 43 5.20 -11.76 9.08
C SER A 43 5.79 -13.01 9.71
N VAL A 44 5.31 -13.42 10.87
CA VAL A 44 5.89 -14.52 11.67
C VAL A 44 4.77 -15.47 12.13
N PRO A 45 5.04 -16.74 12.40
CA PRO A 45 4.03 -17.60 13.01
C PRO A 45 3.56 -17.03 14.36
N GLY A 46 2.25 -17.01 14.60
CA GLY A 46 1.68 -16.42 15.83
C GLY A 46 2.19 -17.07 17.13
N GLU A 47 2.57 -18.35 17.08
CA GLU A 47 3.18 -19.06 18.22
C GLU A 47 4.55 -18.51 18.63
N ASP A 48 5.28 -17.90 17.69
CA ASP A 48 6.62 -17.34 17.90
C ASP A 48 6.62 -15.83 18.15
N ARG A 49 5.45 -15.17 18.08
CA ARG A 49 5.32 -13.72 18.27
C ARG A 49 5.91 -13.25 19.60
N GLU A 50 5.67 -13.98 20.69
CA GLU A 50 6.21 -13.63 22.00
C GLU A 50 7.73 -13.74 22.07
N ALA A 51 8.33 -14.72 21.39
CA ALA A 51 9.77 -14.89 21.33
C ALA A 51 10.43 -13.73 20.55
N ILE A 52 9.86 -13.38 19.40
CA ILE A 52 10.33 -12.25 18.58
C ILE A 52 10.13 -10.92 19.29
N THR A 53 9.02 -10.75 20.02
CA THR A 53 8.76 -9.52 20.79
C THR A 53 9.79 -9.31 21.90
N ARG A 54 10.17 -10.40 22.58
CA ARG A 54 11.24 -10.37 23.59
C ARG A 54 12.57 -9.95 22.96
N LEU A 55 12.96 -10.59 21.86
CA LEU A 55 14.20 -10.23 21.15
C LEU A 55 14.20 -8.76 20.69
N CYS A 56 13.10 -8.30 20.07
CA CYS A 56 12.94 -6.91 19.66
C CYS A 56 13.15 -5.92 20.81
N THR A 57 12.62 -6.25 21.99
CA THR A 57 12.78 -5.44 23.20
C THR A 57 14.21 -5.49 23.73
N ASP A 58 14.84 -6.67 23.73
CA ASP A 58 16.22 -6.89 24.19
C ASP A 58 17.25 -6.16 23.33
N ILE A 59 17.01 -6.00 22.03
CA ILE A 59 17.85 -5.21 21.13
C ILE A 59 17.50 -3.70 21.16
N GLY A 60 16.56 -3.29 22.01
CA GLY A 60 16.25 -1.89 22.28
C GLY A 60 15.26 -1.25 21.31
N GLY A 61 14.44 -2.05 20.62
CA GLY A 61 13.34 -1.54 19.79
C GLY A 61 11.96 -1.72 20.41
N VAL A 62 10.95 -1.25 19.68
CA VAL A 62 9.54 -1.35 20.04
C VAL A 62 8.83 -2.18 18.98
N VAL A 63 7.96 -3.08 19.42
CA VAL A 63 7.05 -3.83 18.56
C VAL A 63 5.74 -3.08 18.43
N LYS A 64 5.25 -2.95 17.20
CA LYS A 64 3.96 -2.33 16.87
C LYS A 64 3.13 -3.25 16.00
N ASP A 65 1.82 -3.25 16.23
CA ASP A 65 0.87 -3.84 15.29
C ASP A 65 0.72 -2.92 14.07
N VAL A 66 0.71 -3.54 12.89
CA VAL A 66 0.71 -2.82 11.61
C VAL A 66 -0.34 -3.41 10.67
N PRO A 67 -1.62 -3.04 10.86
CA PRO A 67 -2.73 -3.74 10.22
C PRO A 67 -2.87 -3.42 8.72
N LEU A 68 -2.17 -2.38 8.23
CA LEU A 68 -2.08 -2.03 6.81
C LEU A 68 -0.82 -2.61 6.14
N ALA A 69 -0.03 -3.42 6.84
CA ALA A 69 1.10 -4.10 6.24
C ALA A 69 0.68 -4.96 5.04
N GLY A 70 1.53 -4.99 4.01
CA GLY A 70 1.25 -5.70 2.76
C GLY A 70 0.30 -4.96 1.81
N THR A 71 0.05 -3.67 2.04
CA THR A 71 -0.80 -2.85 1.15
C THR A 71 -0.03 -1.68 0.56
N GLU A 72 -0.38 -1.29 -0.67
CA GLU A 72 0.06 -0.03 -1.27
C GLU A 72 -1.12 0.94 -1.42
N ILE A 73 -1.03 2.13 -0.80
CA ILE A 73 -2.14 3.09 -0.73
C ILE A 73 -1.76 4.41 -1.40
N ALA A 74 -2.60 4.89 -2.30
CA ALA A 74 -2.46 6.19 -2.93
C ALA A 74 -3.09 7.30 -2.08
N VAL A 75 -2.33 8.33 -1.71
CA VAL A 75 -2.85 9.55 -1.08
C VAL A 75 -2.96 10.63 -2.14
N VAL A 76 -4.18 10.87 -2.61
CA VAL A 76 -4.49 11.70 -3.78
C VAL A 76 -4.96 13.08 -3.35
N GLY A 77 -4.18 14.09 -3.73
CA GLY A 77 -4.55 15.49 -3.59
C GLY A 77 -5.16 16.07 -4.88
N PRO A 78 -6.05 17.08 -4.78
CA PRO A 78 -6.55 17.81 -5.94
C PRO A 78 -5.45 18.46 -6.79
N THR A 79 -4.30 18.74 -6.19
CA THR A 79 -3.11 19.26 -6.89
C THR A 79 -1.93 19.27 -5.92
N LEU A 80 -0.72 19.06 -6.43
CA LEU A 80 0.55 19.24 -5.72
C LEU A 80 1.23 20.58 -6.03
N GLY A 81 0.55 21.47 -6.77
CA GLY A 81 1.10 22.77 -7.14
C GLY A 81 1.38 23.63 -5.89
N ARG A 82 2.54 24.30 -5.86
CA ARG A 82 2.99 25.13 -4.72
C ARG A 82 1.95 26.15 -4.24
N HIS A 83 1.15 26.73 -5.14
CA HIS A 83 0.12 27.71 -4.81
C HIS A 83 -1.18 27.12 -4.25
N HIS A 84 -1.29 25.79 -4.27
CA HIS A 84 -2.51 25.06 -3.93
C HIS A 84 -2.30 24.05 -2.80
N MET A 85 -1.06 23.60 -2.61
CA MET A 85 -0.60 22.96 -1.39
C MET A 85 -0.68 23.98 -0.24
N PRO A 86 -1.62 23.77 0.67
CA PRO A 86 -1.17 22.94 1.78
C PRO A 86 -2.26 21.96 2.20
N HIS A 87 -2.20 20.73 1.69
CA HIS A 87 -3.00 19.63 2.20
C HIS A 87 -2.11 18.76 3.09
N PRO A 88 -2.62 18.20 4.20
CA PRO A 88 -1.87 17.31 5.08
C PRO A 88 -1.66 15.91 4.46
N ILE A 89 -1.54 15.83 3.13
CA ILE A 89 -1.33 14.57 2.38
C ILE A 89 -0.07 13.85 2.85
N CYS A 90 0.99 14.59 3.16
CA CYS A 90 2.24 13.99 3.62
C CYS A 90 2.13 13.48 5.06
N ASP A 91 1.37 14.17 5.93
CA ASP A 91 1.10 13.72 7.29
C ASP A 91 0.23 12.45 7.27
N ILE A 92 -0.82 12.44 6.44
CA ILE A 92 -1.68 11.25 6.24
C ILE A 92 -0.86 10.08 5.67
N ALA A 93 -0.06 10.32 4.63
CA ALA A 93 0.79 9.30 4.04
C ALA A 93 1.84 8.77 5.02
N GLU A 94 2.37 9.62 5.92
CA GLU A 94 3.27 9.21 6.99
C GLU A 94 2.56 8.35 8.04
N GLU A 95 1.35 8.73 8.45
CA GLU A 95 0.58 7.94 9.43
C GLU A 95 0.22 6.56 8.89
N LEU A 96 -0.25 6.48 7.65
CA LEU A 96 -0.52 5.20 6.99
C LEU A 96 0.73 4.30 6.90
N ARG A 97 1.94 4.88 6.74
CA ARG A 97 3.19 4.12 6.80
C ARG A 97 3.50 3.59 8.19
N ARG A 98 3.15 4.32 9.26
CA ARG A 98 3.28 3.85 10.64
C ARG A 98 2.38 2.65 10.92
N TYR A 99 1.27 2.54 10.21
CA TYR A 99 0.38 1.38 10.21
C TYR A 99 0.84 0.25 9.26
N GLY A 100 1.99 0.40 8.61
CA GLY A 100 2.66 -0.65 7.82
C GLY A 100 2.46 -0.59 6.31
N SER A 101 1.62 0.32 5.80
CA SER A 101 1.41 0.42 4.34
C SER A 101 2.60 1.06 3.61
N VAL A 102 2.76 0.73 2.34
CA VAL A 102 3.54 1.54 1.40
C VAL A 102 2.63 2.63 0.87
N THR A 103 3.02 3.90 0.98
CA THR A 103 2.17 4.99 0.47
C THR A 103 2.85 5.81 -0.61
N VAL A 104 2.05 6.20 -1.61
CA VAL A 104 2.43 7.12 -2.68
C VAL A 104 1.56 8.36 -2.60
N VAL A 105 2.18 9.53 -2.71
CA VAL A 105 1.45 10.80 -2.77
C VAL A 105 1.29 11.20 -4.23
N MET A 106 0.05 11.44 -4.66
CA MET A 106 -0.30 11.81 -6.02
C MET A 106 -1.05 13.14 -6.05
N GLY A 107 -0.83 13.92 -7.09
CA GLY A 107 -1.60 15.13 -7.37
C GLY A 107 -2.27 15.06 -8.71
N MET A 108 -3.55 15.39 -8.77
CA MET A 108 -4.23 15.56 -10.06
C MET A 108 -3.69 16.78 -10.81
N ALA A 109 -3.48 16.63 -12.12
CA ALA A 109 -3.07 17.71 -13.00
C ALA A 109 -4.13 18.80 -13.08
N ARG A 110 -5.42 18.42 -13.06
CA ARG A 110 -6.58 19.31 -13.18
C ARG A 110 -7.59 19.15 -12.04
N GLY A 111 -7.15 18.86 -10.82
CA GLY A 111 -8.10 18.81 -9.68
C GLY A 111 -8.36 20.17 -9.00
N ARG A 112 -7.79 21.27 -9.49
CA ARG A 112 -7.95 22.62 -8.94
C ARG A 112 -9.23 23.30 -9.45
N GLY A 113 -9.82 24.17 -8.63
CA GLY A 113 -11.11 24.83 -8.92
C GLY A 113 -12.32 23.91 -8.73
N LYS A 114 -13.51 24.48 -8.50
CA LYS A 114 -14.74 23.70 -8.29
C LYS A 114 -15.34 23.19 -9.60
N ALA A 115 -15.39 24.04 -10.62
CA ALA A 115 -16.05 23.75 -11.91
C ALA A 115 -15.13 23.11 -12.96
N THR A 116 -13.82 23.14 -12.73
CA THR A 116 -12.79 22.69 -13.69
C THR A 116 -12.09 21.42 -13.23
N ALA A 117 -12.50 20.86 -12.09
CA ALA A 117 -11.87 19.69 -11.51
C ALA A 117 -12.16 18.47 -12.40
N GLN A 118 -11.10 17.79 -12.83
CA GLN A 118 -11.17 16.63 -13.70
C GLN A 118 -10.08 15.64 -13.32
N MET A 119 -10.40 14.35 -13.47
CA MET A 119 -9.45 13.24 -13.39
C MET A 119 -9.45 12.54 -14.75
N SER A 120 -8.30 12.48 -15.38
CA SER A 120 -8.13 11.79 -16.66
C SER A 120 -8.19 10.27 -16.49
N ALA A 121 -8.45 9.56 -17.59
CA ALA A 121 -8.42 8.10 -17.60
C ALA A 121 -7.04 7.53 -17.21
N VAL A 122 -5.95 8.24 -17.54
CA VAL A 122 -4.59 7.84 -17.15
C VAL A 122 -4.40 7.99 -15.64
N GLU A 123 -4.78 9.14 -15.06
CA GLU A 123 -4.70 9.35 -13.61
C GLU A 123 -5.54 8.33 -12.84
N ARG A 124 -6.75 8.05 -13.33
CA ARG A 124 -7.61 7.01 -12.77
C ARG A 124 -6.96 5.64 -12.85
N GLY A 125 -6.43 5.28 -14.01
CA GLY A 125 -5.74 4.01 -14.23
C GLY A 125 -4.52 3.84 -13.32
N ILE A 126 -3.81 4.93 -12.97
CA ILE A 126 -2.73 4.91 -11.96
C ILE A 126 -3.29 4.64 -10.56
N VAL A 127 -4.37 5.33 -10.16
CA VAL A 127 -5.01 5.11 -8.85
C VAL A 127 -5.51 3.66 -8.69
N GLU A 128 -6.00 3.07 -9.78
CA GLU A 128 -6.49 1.68 -9.82
C GLU A 128 -5.41 0.60 -9.72
N GLU A 129 -4.13 0.98 -9.73
CA GLU A 129 -3.02 0.04 -9.46
C GLU A 129 -2.75 -0.19 -7.98
N TYR A 130 -3.34 0.63 -7.10
CA TYR A 130 -3.13 0.58 -5.66
C TYR A 130 -4.22 -0.26 -4.98
N ASP A 131 -3.99 -0.68 -3.74
CA ASP A 131 -4.99 -1.45 -2.99
C ASP A 131 -6.21 -0.61 -2.61
N ALA A 132 -5.97 0.67 -2.32
CA ALA A 132 -6.96 1.67 -1.95
C ALA A 132 -6.41 3.09 -2.17
N ALA A 133 -7.29 4.08 -2.09
CA ALA A 133 -6.94 5.50 -2.22
C ALA A 133 -7.55 6.35 -1.10
N VAL A 134 -6.79 7.35 -0.64
CA VAL A 134 -7.27 8.43 0.22
C VAL A 134 -7.35 9.71 -0.60
N PHE A 135 -8.55 10.23 -0.83
CA PHE A 135 -8.73 11.51 -1.53
C PHE A 135 -8.83 12.65 -0.53
N VAL A 136 -7.85 13.55 -0.53
CA VAL A 136 -7.75 14.65 0.45
C VAL A 136 -8.26 15.96 -0.14
N MET A 137 -9.53 16.29 0.15
CA MET A 137 -10.20 17.48 -0.35
C MET A 137 -9.98 18.72 0.54
N GLY A 138 -10.56 19.85 0.12
CA GLY A 138 -10.35 21.15 0.77
C GLY A 138 -11.34 21.49 1.88
N ASN A 139 -11.39 22.78 2.23
CA ASN A 139 -12.17 23.31 3.36
C ASN A 139 -13.59 23.78 2.98
N PHE A 140 -13.95 23.76 1.69
CA PHE A 140 -15.22 24.32 1.22
C PHE A 140 -16.19 23.20 0.89
N LYS A 141 -17.29 23.08 1.64
CA LYS A 141 -18.27 21.99 1.53
C LYS A 141 -18.77 21.78 0.11
N SER A 142 -19.29 22.85 -0.51
CA SER A 142 -19.79 22.79 -1.89
C SER A 142 -18.71 22.46 -2.93
N CYS A 143 -17.43 22.62 -2.60
CA CYS A 143 -16.32 22.21 -3.46
C CYS A 143 -16.01 20.73 -3.28
N VAL A 144 -16.05 20.22 -2.04
CA VAL A 144 -15.89 18.79 -1.73
C VAL A 144 -16.99 17.98 -2.40
N GLU A 145 -18.25 18.38 -2.21
CA GLU A 145 -19.41 17.69 -2.80
C GLU A 145 -19.32 17.63 -4.32
N LYS A 146 -19.01 18.75 -4.97
CA LYS A 146 -18.86 18.76 -6.44
C LYS A 146 -17.70 17.90 -6.92
N LYS A 147 -16.59 17.86 -6.19
CA LYS A 147 -15.41 17.07 -6.55
C LYS A 147 -15.53 15.59 -6.21
N SER A 148 -16.47 15.21 -5.36
CA SER A 148 -16.72 13.80 -5.07
C SER A 148 -17.20 13.04 -6.32
N GLU A 149 -17.76 13.74 -7.32
CA GLU A 149 -18.07 13.16 -8.65
C GLU A 149 -16.84 12.54 -9.33
N LEU A 150 -15.63 12.98 -8.98
CA LEU A 150 -14.40 12.39 -9.53
C LEU A 150 -14.17 10.94 -9.06
N LEU A 151 -14.84 10.53 -7.97
CA LEU A 151 -14.66 9.23 -7.33
C LEU A 151 -15.58 8.16 -7.92
N GLU A 152 -16.65 8.53 -8.63
CA GLU A 152 -17.71 7.63 -9.10
C GLU A 152 -17.20 6.45 -9.95
N ASP A 153 -16.10 6.65 -10.67
CA ASP A 153 -15.53 5.63 -11.56
C ASP A 153 -14.27 4.97 -10.98
N VAL A 154 -13.85 5.30 -9.76
CA VAL A 154 -12.67 4.69 -9.12
C VAL A 154 -13.08 3.34 -8.53
N ARG A 155 -12.42 2.27 -8.98
CA ARG A 155 -12.80 0.90 -8.61
C ARG A 155 -12.13 0.38 -7.34
N VAL A 156 -11.01 0.98 -6.96
CA VAL A 156 -10.34 0.63 -5.70
C VAL A 156 -11.06 1.32 -4.55
N PRO A 157 -11.09 0.74 -3.35
CA PRO A 157 -11.71 1.39 -2.20
C PRO A 157 -11.14 2.79 -1.94
N VAL A 158 -12.03 3.75 -1.71
CA VAL A 158 -11.75 5.17 -1.50
C VAL A 158 -12.19 5.61 -0.10
N VAL A 159 -11.26 6.25 0.62
CA VAL A 159 -11.57 7.07 1.80
C VAL A 159 -11.49 8.55 1.42
N LEU A 160 -12.60 9.27 1.57
CA LEU A 160 -12.64 10.72 1.35
C LEU A 160 -12.28 11.46 2.64
N VAL A 161 -11.21 12.25 2.59
CA VAL A 161 -10.80 13.12 3.70
C VAL A 161 -11.14 14.57 3.34
N SER A 162 -11.82 15.30 4.24
CA SER A 162 -12.22 16.68 3.96
C SER A 162 -12.29 17.56 5.21
N GLY A 163 -12.23 18.89 5.03
CA GLY A 163 -12.39 19.82 6.14
C GLY A 163 -13.82 19.77 6.72
N PRO A 164 -14.84 20.16 5.95
CA PRO A 164 -16.24 20.09 6.36
C PRO A 164 -16.83 18.71 6.12
N LYS A 165 -17.88 18.34 6.86
CA LYS A 165 -18.70 17.16 6.54
C LYS A 165 -19.52 17.43 5.25
N PRO A 166 -19.26 16.71 4.15
CA PRO A 166 -20.06 16.79 2.92
C PRO A 166 -21.40 16.05 3.09
N ASP A 167 -22.39 16.40 2.27
CA ASP A 167 -23.65 15.65 2.16
C ASP A 167 -23.74 14.95 0.78
N GLY A 168 -24.33 13.76 0.70
CA GLY A 168 -24.63 13.09 -0.57
C GLY A 168 -23.38 12.57 -1.31
N VAL A 169 -22.40 12.07 -0.55
CA VAL A 169 -21.16 11.50 -1.08
C VAL A 169 -20.97 10.04 -0.68
N GLU A 170 -21.89 9.50 0.12
CA GLU A 170 -21.85 8.16 0.70
C GLU A 170 -21.84 7.06 -0.37
N ASP A 171 -22.48 7.30 -1.52
CA ASP A 171 -22.51 6.34 -2.65
C ASP A 171 -21.26 6.44 -3.55
N ARG A 172 -20.31 7.34 -3.24
CA ARG A 172 -19.14 7.65 -4.07
C ARG A 172 -17.81 7.20 -3.46
N CYS A 173 -17.84 6.76 -2.20
CA CYS A 173 -16.67 6.32 -1.46
C CYS A 173 -17.10 5.49 -0.25
N GLU A 174 -16.23 4.63 0.23
CA GLU A 174 -16.50 3.62 1.25
C GLU A 174 -16.54 4.25 2.65
N ALA A 175 -15.85 5.38 2.82
CA ALA A 175 -15.89 6.15 4.06
C ALA A 175 -15.51 7.61 3.86
N VAL A 176 -16.00 8.46 4.76
CA VAL A 176 -15.66 9.88 4.84
C VAL A 176 -15.10 10.21 6.21
N VAL A 177 -13.90 10.79 6.25
CA VAL A 177 -13.32 11.39 7.45
C VAL A 177 -13.30 12.90 7.29
N TYR A 178 -13.95 13.62 8.20
CA TYR A 178 -14.03 15.08 8.16
C TYR A 178 -13.26 15.72 9.32
N GLY A 179 -12.98 17.02 9.19
CA GLY A 179 -12.16 17.81 10.12
C GLY A 179 -10.72 18.03 9.64
N VAL A 180 -10.35 17.47 8.48
CA VAL A 180 -8.99 17.53 7.91
C VAL A 180 -9.07 18.00 6.46
N GLY A 181 -8.75 19.27 6.21
CA GLY A 181 -8.74 19.83 4.86
C GLY A 181 -7.44 20.57 4.53
N ARG A 182 -7.51 21.72 3.86
CA ARG A 182 -6.31 22.53 3.57
C ARG A 182 -5.77 23.17 4.84
N LYS A 183 -4.51 22.90 5.18
CA LYS A 183 -3.80 23.38 6.35
C LYS A 183 -2.31 23.58 6.05
N ALA A 184 -1.80 24.80 6.28
CA ALA A 184 -0.41 25.21 6.01
C ALA A 184 0.62 24.55 6.94
N SER A 185 0.25 24.27 8.19
CA SER A 185 1.12 23.65 9.18
C SER A 185 0.97 22.13 9.19
N ARG A 186 2.04 21.44 9.58
CA ARG A 186 2.05 20.00 9.87
C ARG A 186 1.05 19.67 10.97
N MET A 187 0.43 18.50 10.88
CA MET A 187 -0.45 17.94 11.92
C MET A 187 0.39 17.40 13.08
N ARG A 188 0.41 18.11 14.22
CA ARG A 188 1.31 17.80 15.35
C ARG A 188 0.63 17.83 16.71
N THR A 189 -0.45 18.58 16.85
CA THR A 189 -1.20 18.67 18.11
C THR A 189 -1.92 17.36 18.41
N PRO A 190 -2.24 17.05 19.68
CA PRO A 190 -2.94 15.82 20.01
C PRO A 190 -4.24 15.62 19.19
N PRO A 191 -5.16 16.61 19.07
CA PRO A 191 -6.38 16.42 18.26
C PRO A 191 -6.12 16.18 16.77
N GLU A 192 -4.99 16.66 16.25
CA GLU A 192 -4.60 16.40 14.87
C GLU A 192 -4.04 14.98 14.72
N ARG A 193 -3.30 14.48 15.71
CA ARG A 193 -2.84 13.09 15.71
C ARG A 193 -4.00 12.12 15.81
N ASP A 194 -4.95 12.38 16.70
CA ASP A 194 -6.18 11.59 16.81
C ASP A 194 -6.92 11.52 15.46
N LYS A 195 -6.92 12.62 14.68
CA LYS A 195 -7.50 12.63 13.34
C LYS A 195 -6.69 11.87 12.30
N LEU A 196 -5.37 11.83 12.41
CA LEU A 196 -4.53 10.98 11.54
C LEU A 196 -4.76 9.50 11.85
N GLU A 197 -4.87 9.14 13.13
CA GLU A 197 -5.22 7.79 13.59
C GLU A 197 -6.62 7.38 13.07
N GLU A 198 -7.63 8.25 13.19
CA GLU A 198 -8.98 7.99 12.65
C GLU A 198 -8.95 7.70 11.14
N ILE A 199 -8.10 8.39 10.37
CA ILE A 199 -7.94 8.13 8.92
C ILE A 199 -7.34 6.76 8.69
N ALA A 200 -6.30 6.39 9.44
CA ALA A 200 -5.64 5.09 9.31
C ALA A 200 -6.57 3.93 9.71
N GLU A 201 -7.28 4.04 10.83
CA GLU A 201 -8.27 3.06 11.29
C GLU A 201 -9.45 2.92 10.31
N THR A 202 -9.90 4.04 9.74
CA THR A 202 -10.95 4.03 8.71
C THR A 202 -10.48 3.28 7.46
N MET A 203 -9.24 3.52 7.03
CA MET A 203 -8.66 2.81 5.90
C MET A 203 -8.48 1.32 6.18
N GLU A 204 -8.05 0.96 7.39
CA GLU A 204 -7.97 -0.44 7.82
C GLU A 204 -9.32 -1.13 7.72
N ARG A 205 -10.38 -0.50 8.24
CA ARG A 205 -11.74 -1.03 8.19
C ARG A 205 -12.20 -1.25 6.74
N VAL A 206 -11.95 -0.28 5.85
CA VAL A 206 -12.31 -0.38 4.43
C VAL A 206 -11.57 -1.53 3.74
N LEU A 207 -10.28 -1.68 3.99
CA LEU A 207 -9.48 -2.76 3.41
C LEU A 207 -9.79 -4.14 4.02
N ARG A 208 -10.33 -4.19 5.24
CA ARG A 208 -10.73 -5.46 5.89
C ARG A 208 -11.79 -6.21 5.08
N ASP A 209 -12.74 -5.50 4.46
CA ASP A 209 -13.75 -6.12 3.61
C ASP A 209 -13.13 -6.73 2.34
N LYS A 210 -12.13 -6.06 1.74
CA LYS A 210 -11.36 -6.59 0.61
C LYS A 210 -10.54 -7.82 1.02
N LYS A 211 -9.88 -7.78 2.17
CA LYS A 211 -9.14 -8.94 2.72
C LYS A 211 -10.07 -10.15 2.91
N ARG A 212 -11.26 -9.96 3.47
CA ARG A 212 -12.25 -11.04 3.65
C ARG A 212 -12.63 -11.69 2.31
N SER A 213 -12.81 -10.89 1.25
CA SER A 213 -13.13 -11.45 -0.07
C SER A 213 -12.01 -12.32 -0.65
N LEU A 214 -10.75 -11.97 -0.39
CA LEU A 214 -9.58 -12.77 -0.78
C LEU A 214 -9.41 -14.03 0.08
N GLU A 215 -9.91 -14.04 1.32
CA GLU A 215 -9.93 -15.25 2.15
C GLU A 215 -10.96 -16.27 1.63
N GLU A 216 -12.05 -15.81 1.03
CA GLU A 216 -13.09 -16.67 0.43
C GLU A 216 -12.60 -17.37 -0.85
N ASP A 217 -11.87 -16.66 -1.72
CA ASP A 217 -11.18 -17.21 -2.89
C ASP A 217 -9.68 -16.87 -2.86
N PRO A 218 -8.86 -17.69 -2.18
CA PRO A 218 -7.46 -17.40 -1.95
C PRO A 218 -6.65 -17.38 -3.25
N LEU A 219 -5.61 -16.53 -3.23
CA LEU A 219 -4.60 -16.46 -4.28
C LEU A 219 -3.91 -17.80 -4.50
N PHE A 220 -3.47 -18.06 -5.73
CA PHE A 220 -2.71 -19.27 -6.05
C PHE A 220 -1.44 -19.39 -5.18
N VAL A 221 -0.76 -18.27 -4.98
CA VAL A 221 0.43 -18.12 -4.14
C VAL A 221 0.35 -16.81 -3.36
N HIS A 222 0.85 -16.77 -2.12
CA HIS A 222 0.82 -15.54 -1.35
C HIS A 222 1.86 -14.52 -1.90
N PRO A 223 1.52 -13.22 -2.01
CA PRO A 223 2.43 -12.20 -2.55
C PRO A 223 3.81 -12.14 -1.88
N ALA A 224 3.88 -12.38 -0.57
CA ALA A 224 5.14 -12.39 0.17
C ALA A 224 6.11 -13.48 -0.31
N GLU A 225 5.60 -14.60 -0.78
CA GLU A 225 6.41 -15.72 -1.28
C GLU A 225 6.99 -15.39 -2.65
N VAL A 226 6.19 -14.78 -3.53
CA VAL A 226 6.67 -14.26 -4.83
C VAL A 226 7.75 -13.20 -4.60
N LYS A 227 7.54 -12.31 -3.62
CA LYS A 227 8.55 -11.33 -3.21
C LYS A 227 9.87 -12.01 -2.83
N GLN A 228 9.86 -13.02 -1.96
CA GLN A 228 11.08 -13.73 -1.54
C GLN A 228 11.85 -14.33 -2.73
N ILE A 229 11.14 -14.90 -3.69
CA ILE A 229 11.75 -15.47 -4.90
C ILE A 229 12.43 -14.38 -5.74
N LEU A 230 11.80 -13.20 -5.84
CA LEU A 230 12.29 -12.10 -6.66
C LEU A 230 13.36 -11.23 -5.98
N GLU A 231 13.48 -11.24 -4.65
CA GLU A 231 14.40 -10.36 -3.91
C GLU A 231 15.86 -10.51 -4.33
N ASN A 232 16.27 -11.71 -4.76
CA ASN A 232 17.64 -11.99 -5.20
C ASN A 232 17.88 -11.74 -6.70
N TYR A 233 16.87 -11.28 -7.44
CA TYR A 233 17.06 -10.91 -8.84
C TYR A 233 17.86 -9.60 -8.92
N GLU A 234 19.05 -9.66 -9.53
CA GLU A 234 20.03 -8.55 -9.54
C GLU A 234 19.43 -7.17 -9.86
N PRO A 235 18.57 -6.98 -10.89
CA PRO A 235 17.94 -5.68 -11.16
C PRO A 235 17.07 -5.14 -10.02
N ILE A 236 16.47 -6.02 -9.21
CA ILE A 236 15.68 -5.65 -8.04
C ILE A 236 16.60 -5.33 -6.86
N ASP A 237 17.60 -6.17 -6.60
CA ASP A 237 18.58 -5.99 -5.52
C ASP A 237 19.38 -4.67 -5.70
N MET A 238 19.72 -4.35 -6.95
CA MET A 238 20.40 -3.10 -7.29
C MET A 238 19.48 -1.87 -7.39
N CYS A 239 18.17 -2.02 -7.19
CA CYS A 239 17.22 -0.93 -7.32
C CYS A 239 17.34 0.08 -6.17
N LEU A 240 17.71 1.33 -6.51
CA LEU A 240 17.90 2.39 -5.52
C LEU A 240 16.59 3.03 -5.04
N ARG A 241 15.43 2.64 -5.59
CA ARG A 241 14.14 3.20 -5.17
C ARG A 241 13.72 2.62 -3.84
N PRO A 242 13.09 3.41 -2.96
CA PRO A 242 12.61 2.91 -1.68
C PRO A 242 11.59 1.80 -1.91
N SER A 243 11.72 0.69 -1.18
CA SER A 243 10.89 -0.51 -1.34
C SER A 243 10.83 -0.97 -2.81
N PRO A 244 11.91 -1.59 -3.34
CA PRO A 244 11.99 -2.07 -4.72
C PRO A 244 10.84 -3.01 -5.11
N ILE A 245 10.37 -3.81 -4.16
CA ILE A 245 9.12 -4.56 -4.25
C ILE A 245 8.15 -3.97 -3.23
N ALA A 246 6.98 -3.54 -3.69
CA ALA A 246 5.85 -3.18 -2.82
C ALA A 246 4.78 -4.25 -2.93
N LEU A 247 4.35 -4.79 -1.79
CA LEU A 247 3.28 -5.79 -1.74
C LEU A 247 1.92 -5.12 -1.94
N HIS A 248 1.04 -5.83 -2.63
CA HIS A 248 -0.40 -5.56 -2.72
C HIS A 248 -1.17 -6.71 -2.10
N LEU A 249 -2.46 -6.52 -1.86
CA LEU A 249 -3.32 -7.59 -1.36
C LEU A 249 -3.43 -8.75 -2.35
N ASP A 250 -3.46 -8.46 -3.65
CA ASP A 250 -3.61 -9.42 -4.74
C ASP A 250 -2.33 -9.62 -5.56
N GLY A 251 -1.18 -9.13 -5.09
CA GLY A 251 0.03 -9.16 -5.90
C GLY A 251 1.16 -8.26 -5.40
N LEU A 252 1.91 -7.69 -6.34
CA LEU A 252 3.05 -6.83 -6.03
C LEU A 252 3.40 -5.88 -7.17
N ARG A 253 3.97 -4.74 -6.80
CA ARG A 253 4.66 -3.83 -7.72
C ARG A 253 6.17 -4.05 -7.62
N VAL A 254 6.81 -4.32 -8.74
CA VAL A 254 8.27 -4.43 -8.86
C VAL A 254 8.82 -3.21 -9.58
N LYS A 255 9.75 -2.51 -8.95
CA LYS A 255 10.30 -1.24 -9.42
C LYS A 255 11.48 -1.45 -10.37
N ILE A 256 11.25 -2.16 -11.46
CA ILE A 256 12.18 -2.35 -12.59
C ILE A 256 11.46 -2.16 -13.92
N PRO A 257 12.17 -1.86 -15.03
CA PRO A 257 11.51 -1.66 -16.31
C PRO A 257 10.75 -2.88 -16.85
N TYR A 258 9.50 -2.71 -17.27
CA TYR A 258 8.71 -3.85 -17.74
C TYR A 258 9.25 -4.40 -19.06
N SER A 259 9.54 -3.53 -20.03
CA SER A 259 10.03 -3.94 -21.35
C SER A 259 11.32 -4.79 -21.30
N GLU A 260 12.18 -4.54 -20.32
CA GLU A 260 13.47 -5.24 -20.17
C GLU A 260 13.38 -6.55 -19.37
N HIS A 261 12.42 -6.65 -18.44
CA HIS A 261 12.39 -7.75 -17.45
C HIS A 261 11.18 -8.67 -17.55
N ARG A 262 10.20 -8.37 -18.41
CA ARG A 262 8.98 -9.17 -18.59
C ARG A 262 9.26 -10.66 -18.77
N GLU A 263 10.14 -11.02 -19.72
CA GLU A 263 10.40 -12.43 -20.05
C GLU A 263 10.99 -13.19 -18.87
N TYR A 264 11.90 -12.56 -18.12
CA TYR A 264 12.44 -13.15 -16.90
C TYR A 264 11.31 -13.40 -15.90
N LEU A 265 10.52 -12.36 -15.60
CA LEU A 265 9.44 -12.44 -14.62
C LEU A 265 8.39 -13.50 -14.99
N GLU A 266 7.98 -13.59 -16.26
CA GLU A 266 7.01 -14.59 -16.73
C GLU A 266 7.52 -16.03 -16.53
N ASN A 267 8.84 -16.26 -16.60
CA ASN A 267 9.44 -17.59 -16.51
C ASN A 267 9.90 -18.00 -15.11
N VAL A 268 9.83 -17.11 -14.12
CA VAL A 268 10.14 -17.42 -12.72
C VAL A 268 9.29 -18.60 -12.26
N GLN A 269 9.93 -19.59 -11.62
CA GLN A 269 9.26 -20.78 -11.11
C GLN A 269 8.66 -20.50 -9.73
N VAL A 270 7.37 -20.75 -9.60
CA VAL A 270 6.61 -20.61 -8.35
C VAL A 270 5.74 -21.85 -8.19
N TYR A 271 6.02 -22.67 -7.17
CA TYR A 271 5.30 -23.92 -6.90
C TYR A 271 5.16 -24.86 -8.11
N GLY A 272 6.22 -24.97 -8.92
CA GLY A 272 6.25 -25.84 -10.09
C GLY A 272 5.53 -25.31 -11.33
N ARG A 273 5.07 -24.06 -11.29
CA ARG A 273 4.48 -23.33 -12.42
C ARG A 273 5.28 -22.09 -12.75
N ARG A 274 5.12 -21.59 -13.98
CA ARG A 274 5.68 -20.29 -14.35
C ARG A 274 4.82 -19.17 -13.76
N LEU A 275 5.44 -18.09 -13.29
CA LEU A 275 4.71 -16.95 -12.73
C LEU A 275 3.69 -16.37 -13.74
N GLY A 276 4.03 -16.33 -15.03
CA GLY A 276 3.11 -15.89 -16.08
C GLY A 276 1.90 -16.80 -16.31
N GLU A 277 1.87 -18.01 -15.73
CA GLU A 277 0.69 -18.90 -15.76
C GLU A 277 -0.28 -18.61 -14.61
N VAL A 278 0.22 -18.06 -13.49
CA VAL A 278 -0.53 -17.89 -12.24
C VAL A 278 -0.71 -16.42 -11.86
N ALA A 279 -0.19 -15.49 -12.66
CA ALA A 279 -0.31 -14.06 -12.46
C ALA A 279 -0.40 -13.31 -13.79
N ASP A 280 -1.11 -12.20 -13.79
CA ASP A 280 -1.09 -11.21 -14.87
C ASP A 280 0.06 -10.22 -14.63
N ILE A 281 0.97 -10.13 -15.60
CA ILE A 281 2.16 -9.27 -15.53
C ILE A 281 2.03 -8.18 -16.58
N PHE A 282 2.03 -6.91 -16.15
CA PHE A 282 1.82 -5.78 -17.04
C PHE A 282 2.60 -4.53 -16.60
N PRO A 283 2.90 -3.59 -17.51
CA PRO A 283 3.59 -2.36 -17.16
C PRO A 283 2.68 -1.45 -16.32
N SER A 284 3.29 -0.70 -15.42
CA SER A 284 2.65 0.39 -14.71
C SER A 284 2.12 1.46 -15.67
N LYS A 285 0.97 2.05 -15.35
CA LYS A 285 0.34 3.19 -16.02
C LYS A 285 1.06 4.51 -15.72
N ILE A 286 1.95 4.53 -14.73
CA ILE A 286 2.78 5.70 -14.42
C ILE A 286 3.80 5.90 -15.55
N ASP A 287 4.61 4.88 -15.78
CA ASP A 287 5.64 4.79 -16.80
C ASP A 287 6.15 3.33 -16.90
N ASP A 288 7.01 3.07 -17.89
CA ASP A 288 7.66 1.75 -18.05
C ASP A 288 8.68 1.45 -16.95
N SER A 289 8.77 2.23 -15.87
CA SER A 289 9.76 2.00 -14.82
C SER A 289 9.34 0.92 -13.82
N SER A 290 8.07 0.47 -13.83
CA SER A 290 7.59 -0.51 -12.86
C SER A 290 6.71 -1.57 -13.50
N VAL A 291 6.79 -2.78 -12.97
CA VAL A 291 5.95 -3.93 -13.31
C VAL A 291 4.89 -4.11 -12.24
N ILE A 292 3.64 -4.34 -12.66
CA ILE A 292 2.59 -4.86 -11.80
C ILE A 292 2.46 -6.36 -12.05
N ILE A 293 2.47 -7.12 -10.97
CA ILE A 293 2.20 -8.57 -10.96
C ILE A 293 0.94 -8.77 -10.13
N ARG A 294 -0.17 -9.11 -10.77
CA ARG A 294 -1.43 -9.45 -10.11
C ARG A 294 -1.60 -10.97 -10.10
N ILE A 295 -1.55 -11.56 -8.92
CA ILE A 295 -1.65 -13.01 -8.73
C ILE A 295 -3.12 -13.40 -8.89
N LYS A 296 -3.36 -14.47 -9.65
CA LYS A 296 -4.69 -15.02 -9.87
C LYS A 296 -5.14 -15.83 -8.67
N THR A 297 -6.45 -15.89 -8.44
CA THR A 297 -7.02 -16.79 -7.45
C THR A 297 -6.88 -18.25 -7.88
N ARG A 298 -6.96 -19.17 -6.94
CA ARG A 298 -6.93 -20.61 -7.25
C ARG A 298 -8.03 -20.98 -8.23
N ALA A 299 -9.24 -20.47 -8.03
CA ALA A 299 -10.36 -20.72 -8.92
C ALA A 299 -10.10 -20.22 -10.35
N GLN A 300 -9.51 -19.04 -10.52
CA GLN A 300 -9.15 -18.51 -11.85
C GLN A 300 -8.12 -19.39 -12.57
N VAL A 301 -7.09 -19.82 -11.85
CA VAL A 301 -6.05 -20.69 -12.41
C VAL A 301 -6.64 -22.04 -12.83
N GLU A 302 -7.50 -22.63 -12.01
CA GLU A 302 -8.18 -23.90 -12.33
C GLU A 302 -9.11 -23.78 -13.56
N ASP A 303 -9.83 -22.67 -13.70
CA ASP A 303 -10.71 -22.43 -14.85
C ASP A 303 -9.91 -22.27 -16.15
N GLU A 304 -8.79 -21.53 -16.09
CA GLU A 304 -7.88 -21.40 -17.23
C GLU A 304 -7.28 -22.75 -17.63
N ASP A 305 -6.88 -23.59 -16.67
CA ASP A 305 -6.34 -24.92 -16.94
C ASP A 305 -7.40 -25.85 -17.58
N ARG A 306 -8.68 -25.71 -17.21
CA ARG A 306 -9.79 -26.42 -17.87
C ARG A 306 -10.02 -25.94 -19.30
N SER A 307 -9.87 -24.65 -19.56
CA SER A 307 -10.06 -24.07 -20.91
C SER A 307 -8.95 -24.44 -21.89
N ARG A 308 -7.77 -24.84 -21.39
CA ARG A 308 -6.60 -25.23 -22.19
C ARG A 308 -6.54 -26.73 -22.54
N ASN A 309 -7.35 -27.55 -21.88
CA ASN A 309 -7.48 -29.01 -22.12
C ASN A 309 -8.69 -29.32 -23.01
#